data_AF-A0A945KC39-F1
#
_entry.id   AF-A0A945KC39-F1
#
_cell.length_a   1.000
_cell.length_b   1.000
_cell.length_c   1.000
_cell.angle_alpha   90.00
_cell.angle_beta   90.00
_cell.angle_gamma   90.00
#
_symmetry.space_group_name_H-M   'P 1'
#
loop_
_entity.id
_entity.type
_entity.pdbx_description
1 polymer ?
#
loop_
_entity_poly.entity_id
_entity_poly.type
_entity_poly.pdbx_seq_one_letter_code
_entity_poly.pdbx_strand_id
1 'polypeptide(L)'
;MSAPEPPLQAFKTRWNALSANLRGAVWIMVAALLLTAMGGLVKQIGTGLETVQVVFFRSLIGAVLLLPFMLRSGLKGFKTKRPFMHSARTIVGVTGMFCVFYAFAHLPLAETVAIVFSRPLFAVALAVPFLGEVVGWRRVTAAIVGFIGVLIMVRPGTAAFDPASLYAVTAAFTAGTIAILIKKLSATEAGTAIVMWFSVGSAVITFVPTLMVWIWPTPLQWGLLALIGVIGVIGQTAMTWGFSTGETSFVAPFDYSRLIFAAIIGLFVFSEIPDTWAIIGAMIIVSSGYYIARREIALSRARKRADQ
;
A
#
# COMPACT_ATOMS: atom_id res chain seq x y z
N MET A 1 -21.62 -2.23 45.61
CA MET A 1 -21.39 -1.44 44.39
C MET A 1 -19.93 -1.60 44.01
N SER A 2 -19.62 -2.37 42.97
CA SER A 2 -18.27 -2.43 42.42
C SER A 2 -17.92 -1.07 41.82
N ALA A 3 -16.72 -0.57 42.10
CA ALA A 3 -16.23 0.68 41.50
C ALA A 3 -16.24 0.56 39.96
N PRO A 4 -16.59 1.62 39.22
CA PRO A 4 -16.60 1.58 37.76
C PRO A 4 -15.21 1.21 37.24
N GLU A 5 -15.16 0.25 36.30
CA GLU A 5 -13.90 -0.15 35.68
C GLU A 5 -13.19 1.06 35.04
N PRO A 6 -11.86 1.19 35.20
CA PRO A 6 -11.13 2.28 34.58
C PRO A 6 -11.25 2.20 33.04
N PRO A 7 -11.35 3.34 32.34
CA PRO A 7 -11.76 3.42 30.94
C PRO A 7 -10.86 2.61 29.98
N LEU A 8 -9.57 2.49 30.29
CA LEU A 8 -8.63 1.67 29.51
C LEU A 8 -8.89 0.16 29.63
N GLN A 9 -9.31 -0.30 30.81
CA GLN A 9 -9.64 -1.72 31.00
C GLN A 9 -10.95 -2.06 30.28
N ALA A 10 -11.98 -1.22 30.44
CA ALA A 10 -13.24 -1.37 29.72
C ALA A 10 -13.05 -1.41 28.19
N PHE A 11 -12.18 -0.55 27.64
CA PHE A 11 -11.84 -0.57 26.21
C PHE A 11 -11.15 -1.87 25.80
N LYS A 12 -10.14 -2.33 26.57
CA LYS A 12 -9.45 -3.59 26.28
C LYS A 12 -10.41 -4.79 26.33
N THR A 13 -11.31 -4.84 27.30
CA THR A 13 -12.31 -5.90 27.43
C THR A 13 -13.26 -5.91 26.24
N ARG A 14 -13.79 -4.74 25.84
CA ARG A 14 -14.65 -4.60 24.65
C ARG A 14 -13.92 -4.95 23.36
N TRP A 15 -12.67 -4.53 23.20
CA TRP A 15 -11.85 -4.85 22.04
C TRP A 15 -11.60 -6.35 21.93
N ASN A 16 -11.23 -6.99 23.04
CA ASN A 16 -10.98 -8.43 23.08
C ASN A 16 -12.26 -9.26 22.94
N ALA A 17 -13.43 -8.70 23.24
CA ALA A 17 -14.71 -9.33 22.98
C ALA A 17 -15.08 -9.39 21.48
N LEU A 18 -14.46 -8.56 20.62
CA LEU A 18 -14.69 -8.61 19.18
C LEU A 18 -14.03 -9.85 18.57
N SER A 19 -14.68 -10.42 17.55
CA SER A 19 -14.09 -11.52 16.78
C SER A 19 -12.77 -11.07 16.13
N ALA A 20 -11.85 -12.03 15.92
CA ALA A 20 -10.57 -11.75 15.27
C ALA A 20 -10.74 -11.13 13.88
N ASN A 21 -11.78 -11.55 13.14
CA ASN A 21 -12.16 -10.99 11.85
C ASN A 21 -12.56 -9.51 11.95
N LEU A 22 -13.37 -9.14 12.94
CA LEU A 22 -13.79 -7.75 13.11
C LEU A 22 -12.62 -6.85 13.55
N ARG A 23 -11.76 -7.33 14.45
CA ARG A 23 -10.52 -6.61 14.82
C ARG A 23 -9.61 -6.41 13.61
N GLY A 24 -9.44 -7.44 12.78
CA GLY A 24 -8.66 -7.36 11.54
C GLY A 24 -9.24 -6.35 10.56
N ALA A 25 -10.56 -6.33 10.37
CA ALA A 25 -11.25 -5.37 9.52
C ALA A 25 -11.07 -3.92 10.00
N VAL A 26 -11.21 -3.66 11.31
CA VAL A 26 -10.97 -2.32 11.90
C VAL A 26 -9.54 -1.87 11.63
N TRP A 27 -8.55 -2.75 11.85
CA TRP A 27 -7.15 -2.43 11.55
C TRP A 27 -6.90 -2.08 10.08
N ILE A 28 -7.52 -2.80 9.15
CA ILE A 28 -7.44 -2.46 7.72
C ILE A 28 -8.12 -1.14 7.40
N MET A 29 -9.27 -0.82 7.99
CA MET A 29 -9.92 0.47 7.77
C MET A 29 -9.08 1.64 8.31
N VAL A 30 -8.45 1.46 9.48
CA VAL A 30 -7.49 2.44 10.02
C VAL A 30 -6.30 2.59 9.08
N ALA A 31 -5.74 1.49 8.59
CA ALA A 31 -4.65 1.52 7.63
C ALA A 31 -5.04 2.22 6.33
N ALA A 32 -6.24 1.93 5.82
CA ALA A 32 -6.80 2.55 4.64
C ALA A 32 -6.88 4.07 4.80
N LEU A 33 -7.46 4.55 5.90
CA LEU A 33 -7.55 5.97 6.22
C LEU A 33 -6.17 6.62 6.30
N LEU A 34 -5.26 6.07 7.11
CA LEU A 34 -3.93 6.65 7.35
C LEU A 34 -3.09 6.71 6.08
N LEU A 35 -3.12 5.65 5.27
CA LEU A 35 -2.31 5.58 4.06
C LEU A 35 -2.91 6.42 2.92
N THR A 36 -4.23 6.58 2.87
CA THR A 36 -4.85 7.55 1.96
C THR A 36 -4.59 8.99 2.41
N ALA A 37 -4.67 9.28 3.71
CA ALA A 37 -4.29 10.58 4.27
C ALA A 37 -2.82 10.91 3.96
N MET A 38 -1.92 9.92 4.02
CA MET A 38 -0.53 10.07 3.58
C MET A 38 -0.41 10.50 2.13
N GLY A 39 -1.19 9.88 1.22
CA GLY A 39 -1.27 10.32 -0.17
C GLY A 39 -1.75 11.77 -0.30
N GLY A 40 -2.75 12.17 0.49
CA GLY A 40 -3.19 13.56 0.59
C GLY A 40 -2.09 14.51 1.08
N LEU A 41 -1.31 14.15 2.11
CA LEU A 41 -0.20 14.98 2.57
C LEU A 41 0.91 15.11 1.52
N VAL A 42 1.23 14.03 0.79
CA VAL A 42 2.17 14.07 -0.33
C VAL A 42 1.66 15.02 -1.41
N LYS A 43 0.38 14.94 -1.74
CA LYS A 43 -0.28 15.85 -2.69
C LYS A 43 -0.28 17.31 -2.22
N GLN A 44 -0.44 17.56 -0.92
CA GLN A 44 -0.36 18.89 -0.32
C GLN A 44 1.04 19.51 -0.44
N ILE A 45 2.09 18.69 -0.40
CA ILE A 45 3.46 19.13 -0.74
C ILE A 45 3.54 19.48 -2.24
N GLY A 46 2.86 18.69 -3.07
CA GLY A 46 2.77 18.90 -4.52
C GLY A 46 4.17 18.88 -5.15
N THR A 47 4.44 19.90 -5.98
CA THR A 47 5.74 20.11 -6.63
C THR A 47 6.69 21.01 -5.82
N GLY A 48 6.32 21.36 -4.58
CA GLY A 48 7.13 22.23 -3.73
C GLY A 48 8.38 21.56 -3.14
N LEU A 49 8.47 20.23 -3.21
CA LEU A 49 9.67 19.45 -2.93
C LEU A 49 9.81 18.34 -3.98
N GLU A 50 11.05 17.95 -4.24
CA GLU A 50 11.31 16.82 -5.13
C GLU A 50 10.77 15.51 -4.55
N THR A 51 10.16 14.69 -5.41
CA THR A 51 9.51 13.45 -4.96
C THR A 51 10.49 12.52 -4.25
N VAL A 52 11.73 12.45 -4.74
CA VAL A 52 12.78 11.63 -4.12
C VAL A 52 13.12 12.07 -2.70
N GLN A 53 13.06 13.38 -2.42
CA GLN A 53 13.25 13.93 -1.09
C GLN A 53 12.12 13.52 -0.13
N VAL A 54 10.87 13.55 -0.59
CA VAL A 54 9.72 13.06 0.19
C VAL A 54 9.83 11.56 0.48
N VAL A 55 10.25 10.76 -0.51
CA VAL A 55 10.52 9.31 -0.38
C VAL A 55 11.62 9.06 0.65
N PHE A 56 12.71 9.83 0.61
CA PHE A 56 13.82 9.73 1.56
C PHE A 56 13.36 9.97 3.00
N PHE A 57 12.67 11.08 3.28
CA PHE A 57 12.19 11.37 4.64
C PHE A 57 11.16 10.36 5.13
N ARG A 58 10.24 9.93 4.25
CA ARG A 58 9.29 8.86 4.57
C ARG A 58 10.01 7.59 5.02
N SER A 59 11.09 7.21 4.36
CA SER A 59 11.86 6.00 4.67
C SER A 59 12.79 6.18 5.88
N LEU A 60 13.41 7.35 6.02
CA LEU A 60 14.27 7.68 7.16
C LEU A 60 13.48 7.66 8.47
N ILE A 61 12.36 8.38 8.52
CA ILE A 61 11.47 8.37 9.69
C ILE A 61 10.95 6.95 9.94
N GLY A 62 10.65 6.21 8.86
CA GLY A 62 10.29 4.81 8.93
C GLY A 62 11.31 3.94 9.65
N ALA A 63 12.57 4.04 9.23
CA ALA A 63 13.67 3.31 9.83
C ALA A 63 13.88 3.72 11.31
N VAL A 64 13.84 5.02 11.61
CA VAL A 64 14.02 5.53 12.98
C VAL A 64 12.93 5.02 13.92
N LEU A 65 11.66 5.04 13.49
CA LEU A 65 10.54 4.58 14.31
C LEU A 65 10.51 3.06 14.50
N LEU A 66 11.01 2.30 13.54
CA LEU A 66 11.08 0.83 13.62
C LEU A 66 12.33 0.34 14.36
N LEU A 67 13.38 1.15 14.46
CA LEU A 67 14.65 0.79 15.09
C LEU A 67 14.50 0.23 16.52
N PRO A 68 13.72 0.84 17.45
CA PRO A 68 13.58 0.32 18.81
C PRO A 68 12.98 -1.09 18.87
N PHE A 69 12.04 -1.40 17.97
CA PHE A 69 11.42 -2.73 17.91
C PHE A 69 12.41 -3.79 17.46
N MET A 70 13.33 -3.43 16.55
CA MET A 70 14.36 -4.33 16.06
C MET A 70 15.48 -4.52 17.08
N LEU A 71 15.88 -3.45 17.78
CA LEU A 71 16.86 -3.54 18.88
C LEU A 71 16.37 -4.45 20.01
N ARG A 72 15.07 -4.47 20.33
CA ARG A 72 14.48 -5.42 21.29
C ARG A 72 14.61 -6.89 20.89
N SER A 73 14.74 -7.17 19.59
CA SER A 73 14.95 -8.51 19.05
C SER A 73 16.45 -8.89 18.96
N GLY A 74 17.35 -7.97 19.35
CA GLY A 74 18.81 -8.13 19.33
C GLY A 74 19.42 -8.14 17.93
N LEU A 75 20.76 -8.28 17.85
CA LEU A 75 21.53 -8.33 16.59
C LEU A 75 21.10 -9.48 15.65
N LYS A 76 20.45 -10.52 16.18
CA LYS A 76 19.86 -11.60 15.37
C LYS A 76 18.70 -11.10 14.51
N GLY A 77 17.98 -10.06 14.93
CA GLY A 77 16.90 -9.44 14.14
C GLY A 77 17.40 -8.82 12.84
N PHE A 78 18.68 -8.44 12.76
CA PHE A 78 19.33 -7.91 11.55
C PHE A 78 19.93 -9.00 10.66
N LYS A 79 20.02 -10.27 11.10
CA LYS A 79 20.55 -11.34 10.25
C LYS A 79 19.45 -11.83 9.31
N THR A 80 19.59 -11.54 8.02
CA THR A 80 18.75 -12.10 6.96
C THR A 80 19.45 -13.27 6.27
N LYS A 81 18.70 -14.31 5.92
CA LYS A 81 19.21 -15.41 5.07
C LYS A 81 19.06 -15.10 3.57
N ARG A 82 18.40 -13.99 3.22
CA ARG A 82 17.98 -13.69 1.84
C ARG A 82 18.30 -12.23 1.44
N PRO A 83 19.56 -11.78 1.53
CA PRO A 83 19.94 -10.40 1.25
C PRO A 83 19.54 -9.95 -0.15
N PHE A 84 19.74 -10.80 -1.18
CA PHE A 84 19.36 -10.48 -2.56
C PHE A 84 17.86 -10.23 -2.74
N MET A 85 17.00 -10.96 -2.03
CA MET A 85 15.55 -10.72 -2.11
C MET A 85 15.14 -9.45 -1.37
N HIS A 86 15.81 -9.09 -0.27
CA HIS A 86 15.61 -7.80 0.36
C HIS A 86 16.05 -6.67 -0.58
N SER A 87 17.20 -6.77 -1.23
CA SER A 87 17.66 -5.77 -2.21
C SER A 87 16.68 -5.61 -3.37
N ALA A 88 16.22 -6.72 -3.98
CA ALA A 88 15.22 -6.68 -5.04
C ALA A 88 13.90 -6.05 -4.56
N ARG A 89 13.42 -6.43 -3.36
CA ARG A 89 12.23 -5.85 -2.74
C ARG A 89 12.40 -4.36 -2.47
N THR A 90 13.59 -3.91 -2.10
CA THR A 90 13.89 -2.50 -1.86
C THR A 90 13.91 -1.73 -3.16
N ILE A 91 14.61 -2.19 -4.19
CA ILE A 91 14.66 -1.50 -5.49
C ILE A 91 13.26 -1.35 -6.08
N VAL A 92 12.52 -2.46 -6.22
CA VAL A 92 11.14 -2.44 -6.74
C VAL A 92 10.22 -1.58 -5.86
N GLY A 93 10.43 -1.65 -4.54
CA GLY A 93 9.69 -0.87 -3.55
C GLY A 93 9.91 0.63 -3.66
N VAL A 94 11.16 1.06 -3.81
CA VAL A 94 11.55 2.47 -3.96
C VAL A 94 11.01 3.02 -5.26
N THR A 95 11.14 2.28 -6.37
CA THR A 95 10.56 2.65 -7.66
C THR A 95 9.05 2.83 -7.53
N GLY A 96 8.34 1.86 -6.95
CA GLY A 96 6.89 1.96 -6.75
C GLY A 96 6.48 3.12 -5.84
N MET A 97 7.22 3.37 -4.76
CA MET A 97 6.95 4.47 -3.83
C MET A 97 7.19 5.83 -4.48
N PHE A 98 8.27 5.98 -5.24
CA PHE A 98 8.54 7.17 -6.03
C PHE A 98 7.41 7.41 -7.04
N CYS A 99 7.05 6.40 -7.83
CA CYS A 99 6.01 6.53 -8.83
C CYS A 99 4.65 6.91 -8.24
N VAL A 100 4.23 6.31 -7.12
CA VAL A 100 2.94 6.64 -6.51
C VAL A 100 2.94 8.03 -5.87
N PHE A 101 4.06 8.47 -5.28
CA PHE A 101 4.15 9.84 -4.72
C PHE A 101 4.17 10.89 -5.83
N TYR A 102 4.89 10.61 -6.92
CA TYR A 102 4.87 11.46 -8.10
C TYR A 102 3.44 11.57 -8.66
N ALA A 103 2.74 10.44 -8.78
CA ALA A 103 1.34 10.44 -9.22
C ALA A 103 0.43 11.22 -8.26
N PHE A 104 0.57 11.07 -6.94
CA PHE A 104 -0.20 11.87 -5.98
C PHE A 104 0.04 13.38 -6.10
N ALA A 105 1.26 13.79 -6.42
CA ALA A 105 1.61 15.20 -6.59
C ALA A 105 1.00 15.83 -7.85
N HIS A 106 0.66 15.03 -8.88
CA HIS A 106 0.25 15.55 -10.20
C HIS A 106 -1.19 15.18 -10.59
N LEU A 107 -1.73 14.07 -10.09
CA LEU A 107 -3.05 13.58 -10.44
C LEU A 107 -4.05 13.74 -9.28
N PRO A 108 -5.35 13.67 -9.58
CA PRO A 108 -6.37 13.53 -8.55
C PRO A 108 -6.10 12.36 -7.60
N LEU A 109 -6.37 12.57 -6.31
CA LEU A 109 -6.08 11.60 -5.26
C LEU A 109 -6.87 10.31 -5.51
N ALA A 110 -8.16 10.45 -5.81
CA ALA A 110 -9.06 9.33 -6.09
C ALA A 110 -8.63 8.54 -7.33
N GLU A 111 -8.20 9.23 -8.39
CA GLU A 111 -7.72 8.63 -9.64
C GLU A 111 -6.45 7.81 -9.40
N THR A 112 -5.46 8.40 -8.71
CA THR A 112 -4.21 7.71 -8.37
C THR A 112 -4.48 6.44 -7.58
N VAL A 113 -5.34 6.52 -6.56
CA VAL A 113 -5.70 5.35 -5.74
C VAL A 113 -6.40 4.29 -6.61
N ALA A 114 -7.37 4.66 -7.43
CA ALA A 114 -8.08 3.74 -8.31
C ALA A 114 -7.14 3.00 -9.28
N ILE A 115 -6.22 3.70 -9.94
CA ILE A 115 -5.23 3.07 -10.81
C ILE A 115 -4.33 2.12 -10.01
N VAL A 116 -3.88 2.49 -8.81
CA VAL A 116 -3.05 1.63 -7.95
C VAL A 116 -3.79 0.36 -7.47
N PHE A 117 -5.12 0.41 -7.40
CA PHE A 117 -5.96 -0.77 -7.12
C PHE A 117 -5.99 -1.79 -8.27
N SER A 118 -5.39 -1.49 -9.42
CA SER A 118 -5.12 -2.46 -10.50
C SER A 118 -3.98 -3.45 -10.19
N ARG A 119 -3.29 -3.30 -9.04
CA ARG A 119 -2.25 -4.23 -8.59
C ARG A 119 -2.58 -5.73 -8.68
N PRO A 120 -3.83 -6.23 -8.43
CA PRO A 120 -4.13 -7.64 -8.53
C PRO A 120 -4.08 -8.13 -9.98
N LEU A 121 -4.37 -7.26 -10.96
CA LEU A 121 -4.30 -7.59 -12.38
C LEU A 121 -2.84 -7.92 -12.76
N PHE A 122 -1.91 -7.06 -12.33
CA PHE A 122 -0.48 -7.29 -12.54
C PHE A 122 0.04 -8.50 -11.76
N ALA A 123 -0.43 -8.70 -10.53
CA ALA A 123 -0.07 -9.89 -9.76
C ALA A 123 -0.49 -11.19 -10.48
N VAL A 124 -1.67 -11.22 -11.11
CA VAL A 124 -2.12 -12.35 -11.93
C VAL A 124 -1.20 -12.57 -13.14
N ALA A 125 -0.85 -11.50 -13.86
CA ALA A 125 0.05 -11.61 -15.01
C ALA A 125 1.46 -12.09 -14.62
N LEU A 126 1.98 -11.62 -13.48
CA LEU A 126 3.30 -11.96 -12.96
C LEU A 126 3.35 -13.32 -12.26
N ALA A 127 2.21 -13.86 -11.81
CA ALA A 127 2.18 -15.15 -11.11
C ALA A 127 2.67 -16.31 -11.99
N VAL A 128 2.37 -16.29 -13.29
CA VAL A 128 2.80 -17.35 -14.23
C VAL A 128 4.34 -17.43 -14.31
N PRO A 129 5.07 -16.37 -14.71
CA PRO A 129 6.53 -16.45 -14.84
C PRO A 129 7.27 -16.54 -13.50
N PHE A 130 6.78 -15.93 -12.41
CA PHE A 130 7.52 -15.87 -11.14
C PHE A 130 7.21 -16.99 -10.15
N LEU A 131 6.02 -17.59 -10.24
CA LEU A 131 5.57 -18.65 -9.33
C LEU A 131 5.34 -19.99 -10.06
N GLY A 132 5.33 -20.02 -11.39
CA GLY A 132 4.98 -21.22 -12.16
C GLY A 132 3.52 -21.63 -11.96
N GLU A 133 2.66 -20.73 -11.47
CA GLU A 133 1.26 -21.04 -11.19
C GLU A 133 0.44 -21.08 -12.47
N VAL A 134 -0.40 -22.12 -12.63
CA VAL A 134 -1.42 -22.15 -13.68
C VAL A 134 -2.59 -21.24 -13.28
N VAL A 135 -2.69 -20.10 -13.97
CA VAL A 135 -3.78 -19.14 -13.75
C VAL A 135 -5.00 -19.58 -14.57
N GLY A 136 -6.07 -19.98 -13.87
CA GLY A 136 -7.34 -20.33 -14.54
C GLY A 136 -7.97 -19.14 -15.28
N TRP A 137 -8.68 -19.46 -16.37
CA TRP A 137 -9.25 -18.50 -17.33
C TRP A 137 -10.03 -17.35 -16.68
N ARG A 138 -10.81 -17.62 -15.62
CA ARG A 138 -11.60 -16.60 -14.90
C ARG A 138 -10.75 -15.47 -14.30
N ARG A 139 -9.53 -15.76 -13.84
CA ARG A 139 -8.61 -14.74 -13.30
C ARG A 139 -7.96 -13.96 -14.43
N VAL A 140 -7.65 -14.62 -15.55
CA VAL A 140 -7.09 -13.96 -16.75
C VAL A 140 -8.10 -13.01 -17.36
N THR A 141 -9.35 -13.44 -17.56
CA THR A 141 -10.40 -12.58 -18.13
C THR A 141 -10.70 -11.39 -17.22
N ALA A 142 -10.78 -11.59 -15.91
CA ALA A 142 -10.91 -10.47 -14.97
C ALA A 142 -9.71 -9.52 -15.00
N ALA A 143 -8.48 -10.03 -15.18
CA ALA A 143 -7.29 -9.20 -15.32
C ALA A 143 -7.36 -8.32 -16.58
N ILE A 144 -7.76 -8.90 -17.71
CA ILE A 144 -7.95 -8.18 -18.98
C ILE A 144 -9.04 -7.10 -18.84
N VAL A 145 -10.22 -7.46 -18.30
CA VAL A 145 -11.31 -6.50 -18.08
C VAL A 145 -10.89 -5.36 -17.16
N GLY A 146 -10.19 -5.67 -16.06
CA GLY A 146 -9.66 -4.63 -15.18
C GLY A 146 -8.65 -3.72 -15.89
N PHE A 147 -7.84 -4.26 -16.80
CA PHE A 147 -6.84 -3.48 -17.54
C PHE A 147 -7.52 -2.55 -18.57
N ILE A 148 -8.64 -2.96 -19.16
CA ILE A 148 -9.49 -2.05 -19.95
C ILE A 148 -9.96 -0.88 -19.08
N GLY A 149 -10.34 -1.14 -17.82
CA GLY A 149 -10.65 -0.07 -16.86
C GLY A 149 -9.48 0.90 -16.65
N VAL A 150 -8.25 0.41 -16.57
CA VAL A 150 -7.03 1.26 -16.51
C VAL A 150 -6.91 2.12 -17.77
N LEU A 151 -7.09 1.55 -18.96
CA LEU A 151 -7.03 2.30 -20.22
C LEU A 151 -8.12 3.37 -20.33
N ILE A 152 -9.31 3.13 -19.80
CA ILE A 152 -10.40 4.12 -19.74
C ILE A 152 -10.05 5.30 -18.82
N MET A 153 -9.34 5.06 -17.72
CA MET A 153 -8.87 6.14 -16.84
C MET A 153 -7.72 6.91 -17.50
N VAL A 154 -6.71 6.20 -17.99
CA VAL A 154 -5.48 6.79 -18.56
C VAL A 154 -5.76 7.53 -19.88
N ARG A 155 -6.66 7.02 -20.72
CA ARG A 155 -7.02 7.56 -22.06
C ARG A 155 -5.82 7.90 -22.95
N PRO A 156 -4.90 6.96 -23.17
CA PRO A 156 -3.71 7.21 -23.97
C PRO A 156 -4.10 7.66 -25.40
N GLY A 157 -3.39 8.68 -25.92
CA GLY A 157 -3.63 9.21 -27.27
C GLY A 157 -4.76 10.22 -27.37
N THR A 158 -5.39 10.61 -26.26
CA THR A 158 -6.38 11.70 -26.21
C THR A 158 -5.78 12.98 -25.64
N ALA A 159 -6.43 14.12 -25.84
CA ALA A 159 -6.03 15.39 -25.22
C ALA A 159 -6.12 15.39 -23.68
N ALA A 160 -6.85 14.43 -23.10
CA ALA A 160 -6.99 14.25 -21.65
C ALA A 160 -5.89 13.35 -21.04
N PHE A 161 -4.97 12.84 -21.84
CA PHE A 161 -3.88 11.98 -21.35
C PHE A 161 -2.86 12.80 -20.54
N ASP A 162 -2.71 12.47 -19.26
CA ASP A 162 -1.62 12.97 -18.42
C ASP A 162 -0.53 11.89 -18.28
N PRO A 163 0.74 12.16 -18.68
CA PRO A 163 1.85 11.23 -18.47
C PRO A 163 2.06 10.77 -17.02
N ALA A 164 1.66 11.55 -16.02
CA ALA A 164 1.72 11.17 -14.61
C ALA A 164 0.90 9.89 -14.31
N SER A 165 -0.14 9.61 -15.10
CA SER A 165 -0.94 8.38 -14.98
C SER A 165 -0.10 7.11 -15.21
N LEU A 166 0.94 7.17 -16.04
CA LEU A 166 1.87 6.06 -16.24
C LEU A 166 2.69 5.74 -14.99
N TYR A 167 2.96 6.73 -14.15
CA TYR A 167 3.60 6.51 -12.84
C TYR A 167 2.64 5.76 -11.90
N ALA A 168 1.35 6.10 -11.89
CA ALA A 168 0.35 5.36 -11.11
C ALA A 168 0.23 3.90 -11.59
N VAL A 169 0.26 3.65 -12.90
CA VAL A 169 0.26 2.29 -13.49
C VAL A 169 1.54 1.54 -13.11
N THR A 170 2.71 2.19 -13.18
CA THR A 170 4.00 1.60 -12.77
C THR A 170 4.01 1.27 -11.28
N ALA A 171 3.41 2.12 -10.45
CA ALA A 171 3.22 1.85 -9.03
C ALA A 171 2.30 0.63 -8.79
N ALA A 172 1.25 0.46 -9.58
CA ALA A 172 0.38 -0.71 -9.50
C ALA A 172 1.12 -2.01 -9.90
N PHE A 173 1.91 -1.95 -10.98
CA PHE A 173 2.75 -3.06 -11.43
C PHE A 173 3.78 -3.47 -10.38
N THR A 174 4.57 -2.51 -9.86
CA THR A 174 5.55 -2.76 -8.81
C THR A 174 4.90 -3.26 -7.53
N ALA A 175 3.70 -2.78 -7.16
CA ALA A 175 2.93 -3.31 -6.04
C ALA A 175 2.53 -4.78 -6.23
N GLY A 176 2.16 -5.19 -7.45
CA GLY A 176 1.93 -6.60 -7.80
C GLY A 176 3.19 -7.45 -7.62
N THR A 177 4.34 -6.99 -8.13
CA THR A 177 5.65 -7.65 -7.94
C THR A 177 6.03 -7.75 -6.47
N ILE A 178 5.82 -6.68 -5.70
CA ILE A 178 6.09 -6.63 -4.26
C ILE A 178 5.25 -7.66 -3.50
N ALA A 179 3.98 -7.86 -3.87
CA ALA A 179 3.14 -8.87 -3.23
C ALA A 179 3.75 -10.28 -3.38
N ILE A 180 4.32 -10.60 -4.55
CA ILE A 180 5.02 -11.87 -4.80
C ILE A 180 6.31 -11.95 -3.98
N LEU A 181 7.12 -10.89 -3.96
CA LEU A 181 8.37 -10.85 -3.19
C LEU A 181 8.13 -11.00 -1.69
N ILE A 182 7.11 -10.31 -1.14
CA ILE A 182 6.72 -10.44 0.27
C ILE A 182 6.26 -11.87 0.55
N LYS A 183 5.40 -12.47 -0.29
CA LYS A 183 4.98 -13.86 -0.14
C LYS A 183 6.17 -14.82 -0.06
N LYS A 184 7.21 -14.63 -0.87
CA LYS A 184 8.44 -15.44 -0.83
C LYS A 184 9.29 -15.16 0.41
N LEU A 185 9.43 -13.89 0.83
CA LEU A 185 10.22 -13.49 2.00
C LEU A 185 9.57 -13.93 3.32
N SER A 186 8.26 -13.80 3.45
CA SER A 186 7.50 -14.15 4.66
C SER A 186 7.54 -15.65 5.00
N ALA A 187 7.99 -16.51 4.09
CA ALA A 187 8.23 -17.92 4.36
C ALA A 187 9.44 -18.16 5.29
N THR A 188 10.37 -17.20 5.39
CA THR A 188 11.62 -17.35 6.15
C THR A 188 11.95 -16.17 7.06
N GLU A 189 11.39 -14.99 6.79
CA GLU A 189 11.73 -13.74 7.45
C GLU A 189 10.51 -13.17 8.17
N ALA A 190 10.72 -12.56 9.34
CA ALA A 190 9.65 -11.87 10.08
C ALA A 190 9.17 -10.62 9.33
N GLY A 191 7.87 -10.32 9.39
CA GLY A 191 7.30 -9.15 8.72
C GLY A 191 7.95 -7.83 9.12
N THR A 192 8.28 -7.66 10.40
CA THR A 192 8.98 -6.48 10.93
C THR A 192 10.38 -6.32 10.32
N ALA A 193 11.11 -7.42 10.12
CA ALA A 193 12.41 -7.41 9.46
C ALA A 193 12.29 -7.01 7.98
N ILE A 194 11.28 -7.52 7.26
CA ILE A 194 11.01 -7.15 5.87
C ILE A 194 10.78 -5.63 5.73
N VAL A 195 9.96 -5.05 6.61
CA VAL A 195 9.65 -3.60 6.58
C VAL A 195 10.85 -2.76 7.00
N MET A 196 11.64 -3.20 7.99
CA MET A 196 12.85 -2.47 8.38
C MET A 196 13.88 -2.45 7.27
N TRP A 197 14.21 -3.61 6.68
CA TRP A 197 15.17 -3.69 5.56
C TRP A 197 14.74 -2.83 4.38
N PHE A 198 13.44 -2.78 4.09
CA PHE A 198 12.89 -1.87 3.10
C PHE A 198 13.10 -0.41 3.48
N SER A 199 12.79 -0.02 4.73
CA SER A 199 12.89 1.37 5.19
C SER A 199 14.34 1.87 5.20
N VAL A 200 15.27 1.07 5.76
CA VAL A 200 16.70 1.38 5.77
C VAL A 200 17.25 1.39 4.35
N GLY A 201 17.00 0.34 3.56
CA GLY A 201 17.49 0.27 2.19
C GLY A 201 16.95 1.40 1.32
N SER A 202 15.69 1.78 1.50
CA SER A 202 15.10 2.92 0.80
C SER A 202 15.74 4.24 1.20
N ALA A 203 15.96 4.48 2.49
CA ALA A 203 16.64 5.69 2.95
C ALA A 203 18.06 5.78 2.37
N VAL A 204 18.81 4.68 2.36
CA VAL A 204 20.17 4.62 1.79
C VAL A 204 20.16 4.89 0.28
N ILE A 205 19.31 4.19 -0.48
CA ILE A 205 19.26 4.34 -1.94
C ILE A 205 18.85 5.75 -2.36
N THR A 206 17.96 6.38 -1.59
CA THR A 206 17.43 7.71 -1.93
C THR A 206 18.24 8.87 -1.35
N PHE A 207 19.21 8.59 -0.47
CA PHE A 207 20.03 9.63 0.17
C PHE A 207 20.81 10.47 -0.85
N VAL A 208 21.64 9.83 -1.69
CA VAL A 208 22.46 10.55 -2.68
C VAL A 208 21.59 11.31 -3.69
N PRO A 209 20.57 10.71 -4.32
CA PRO A 209 19.65 11.44 -5.20
C PRO A 209 19.00 12.65 -4.51
N THR A 210 18.60 12.50 -3.25
CA THR A 210 17.98 13.60 -2.48
C THR A 210 18.94 14.75 -2.25
N LEU A 211 20.23 14.50 -2.02
CA LEU A 211 21.23 15.55 -1.90
C LEU A 211 21.45 16.30 -3.23
N MET A 212 21.34 15.62 -4.37
CA MET A 212 21.55 16.22 -5.69
C MET A 212 20.42 17.16 -6.09
N VAL A 213 19.19 16.93 -5.61
CA VAL A 213 18.01 17.73 -5.95
C VAL A 213 17.41 18.42 -4.72
N TRP A 214 18.23 18.66 -3.71
CA TRP A 214 17.78 19.14 -2.40
C TRP A 214 17.11 20.51 -2.49
N ILE A 215 15.85 20.56 -2.03
CA ILE A 215 15.11 21.80 -1.84
C ILE A 215 14.87 21.99 -0.35
N TRP A 216 15.24 23.16 0.18
CA TRP A 216 15.02 23.46 1.60
C TRP A 216 13.53 23.51 1.94
N PRO A 217 13.04 22.63 2.83
CA PRO A 217 11.63 22.65 3.21
C PRO A 217 11.30 23.87 4.07
N THR A 218 10.13 24.45 3.81
CA THR A 218 9.49 25.43 4.72
C THR A 218 9.11 24.77 6.05
N PRO A 219 8.84 25.54 7.13
CA PRO A 219 8.39 24.97 8.41
C PRO A 219 7.16 24.08 8.28
N LEU A 220 6.20 24.46 7.42
CA LEU A 220 5.03 23.64 7.12
C LEU A 220 5.41 22.33 6.44
N GLN A 221 6.29 22.37 5.42
CA GLN A 221 6.74 21.17 4.72
C GLN A 221 7.54 20.23 5.63
N TRP A 222 8.32 20.74 6.57
CA TRP A 222 8.94 19.92 7.62
C TRP A 222 7.91 19.17 8.46
N GLY A 223 6.85 19.86 8.89
CA GLY A 223 5.72 19.24 9.58
C GLY A 223 5.02 18.17 8.75
N LEU A 224 4.80 18.43 7.46
CA LEU A 224 4.20 17.47 6.52
C LEU A 224 5.09 16.23 6.32
N LEU A 225 6.41 16.41 6.11
CA LEU A 225 7.37 15.32 5.96
C LEU A 225 7.41 14.42 7.21
N ALA A 226 7.44 15.04 8.40
CA ALA A 226 7.37 14.33 9.67
C ALA A 226 6.08 13.50 9.77
N LEU A 227 4.94 14.12 9.46
CA LEU A 227 3.63 13.47 9.54
C LEU A 227 3.51 12.33 8.52
N ILE A 228 3.94 12.52 7.27
CA ILE A 228 4.01 11.49 6.22
C ILE A 228 4.79 10.27 6.71
N GLY A 229 5.96 10.50 7.32
CA GLY A 229 6.78 9.45 7.94
C GLY A 229 6.03 8.66 9.00
N VAL A 230 5.48 9.37 9.99
CA VAL A 230 4.80 8.79 11.16
C VAL A 230 3.54 8.01 10.74
N ILE A 231 2.61 8.65 10.03
CA ILE A 231 1.35 7.99 9.65
C ILE A 231 1.61 6.88 8.63
N GLY A 232 2.64 7.00 7.82
CA GLY A 232 3.04 5.96 6.88
C GLY A 232 3.48 4.68 7.60
N VAL A 233 4.23 4.78 8.70
CA VAL A 233 4.62 3.62 9.51
C VAL A 233 3.44 3.06 10.28
N ILE A 234 2.66 3.91 10.93
CA ILE A 234 1.47 3.49 11.70
C ILE A 234 0.47 2.81 10.76
N GLY A 235 0.22 3.39 9.58
CA GLY A 235 -0.66 2.84 8.56
C GLY A 235 -0.17 1.50 8.02
N GLN A 236 1.12 1.35 7.71
CA GLN A 236 1.66 0.04 7.30
C GLN A 236 1.60 -1.01 8.43
N THR A 237 1.82 -0.59 9.66
CA THR A 237 1.75 -1.48 10.83
C THR A 237 0.31 -1.93 11.07
N ALA A 238 -0.66 -1.01 11.02
CA ALA A 238 -2.08 -1.31 11.06
C ALA A 238 -2.49 -2.26 9.93
N MET A 239 -1.98 -2.06 8.71
CA MET A 239 -2.23 -2.95 7.57
C MET A 239 -1.73 -4.38 7.87
N THR A 240 -0.51 -4.48 8.40
CA THR A 240 0.10 -5.75 8.77
C THR A 240 -0.70 -6.47 9.86
N TRP A 241 -1.09 -5.76 10.92
CA TRP A 241 -1.93 -6.31 11.99
C TRP A 241 -3.31 -6.72 11.50
N GLY A 242 -3.91 -5.96 10.58
CA GLY A 242 -5.19 -6.30 9.98
C GLY A 242 -5.13 -7.66 9.29
N PHE A 243 -4.14 -7.86 8.42
CA PHE A 243 -3.96 -9.12 7.70
C PHE A 243 -3.48 -10.29 8.57
N SER A 244 -2.84 -10.03 9.71
CA SER A 244 -2.39 -11.08 10.63
C SER A 244 -3.41 -11.47 11.70
N THR A 245 -4.40 -10.62 11.99
CA THR A 245 -5.37 -10.85 13.08
C THR A 245 -6.56 -11.68 12.62
N GLY A 246 -7.15 -11.34 11.48
CA GLY A 246 -8.35 -12.00 10.96
C GLY A 246 -8.05 -12.86 9.74
N GLU A 247 -9.03 -13.63 9.29
CA GLU A 247 -8.91 -14.34 8.02
C GLU A 247 -8.77 -13.36 6.86
N THR A 248 -7.72 -13.52 6.05
CA THR A 248 -7.45 -12.66 4.89
C THR A 248 -8.67 -12.51 3.96
N SER A 249 -9.47 -13.56 3.78
CA SER A 249 -10.76 -13.56 3.04
C SER A 249 -11.75 -12.52 3.51
N PHE A 250 -11.88 -12.39 4.83
CA PHE A 250 -12.84 -11.50 5.45
C PHE A 250 -12.31 -10.07 5.47
N VAL A 251 -11.01 -9.93 5.74
CA VAL A 251 -10.37 -8.66 6.02
C VAL A 251 -9.96 -7.90 4.74
N ALA A 252 -9.53 -8.60 3.68
CA ALA A 252 -9.06 -7.98 2.45
C ALA A 252 -10.05 -7.02 1.76
N PRO A 253 -11.37 -7.30 1.70
CA PRO A 253 -12.35 -6.36 1.14
C PRO A 253 -12.35 -4.98 1.81
N PHE A 254 -11.98 -4.88 3.08
CA PHE A 254 -11.98 -3.61 3.79
C PHE A 254 -10.89 -2.65 3.31
N ASP A 255 -9.82 -3.13 2.63
CA ASP A 255 -8.79 -2.25 2.06
C ASP A 255 -9.35 -1.39 0.93
N TYR A 256 -10.43 -1.83 0.25
CA TYR A 256 -11.13 -1.04 -0.77
C TYR A 256 -11.78 0.24 -0.20
N SER A 257 -11.95 0.34 1.13
CA SER A 257 -12.39 1.59 1.78
C SER A 257 -11.43 2.77 1.48
N ARG A 258 -10.18 2.50 1.11
CA ARG A 258 -9.23 3.51 0.62
C ARG A 258 -9.76 4.36 -0.52
N LEU A 259 -10.55 3.77 -1.43
CA LEU A 259 -11.14 4.47 -2.57
C LEU A 259 -12.17 5.49 -2.11
N ILE A 260 -12.98 5.09 -1.12
CA ILE A 260 -13.98 5.97 -0.49
C ILE A 260 -13.26 7.11 0.23
N PHE A 261 -12.24 6.80 1.04
CA PHE A 261 -11.46 7.84 1.72
C PHE A 261 -10.73 8.74 0.72
N ALA A 262 -10.24 8.22 -0.40
CA ALA A 262 -9.55 9.01 -1.41
C ALA A 262 -10.51 9.96 -2.14
N ALA A 263 -11.73 9.51 -2.43
CA ALA A 263 -12.78 10.34 -2.98
C ALA A 263 -13.23 11.44 -1.99
N ILE A 264 -13.42 11.09 -0.71
CA ILE A 264 -13.78 12.06 0.34
C ILE A 264 -12.67 13.11 0.49
N ILE A 265 -11.42 12.69 0.67
CA ILE A 265 -10.29 13.61 0.85
C ILE A 265 -10.08 14.43 -0.44
N GLY A 266 -10.13 13.81 -1.62
CA GLY A 266 -10.04 14.52 -2.90
C GLY A 266 -11.09 15.61 -3.03
N LEU A 267 -12.35 15.29 -2.75
CA LEU A 267 -13.45 16.24 -2.85
C LEU A 267 -13.38 17.37 -1.82
N PHE A 268 -13.20 17.04 -0.53
CA PHE A 268 -13.30 18.04 0.54
C PHE A 268 -12.01 18.81 0.80
N VAL A 269 -10.84 18.23 0.54
CA VAL A 269 -9.54 18.88 0.80
C VAL A 269 -8.98 19.51 -0.47
N PHE A 270 -9.14 18.85 -1.62
CA PHE A 270 -8.55 19.28 -2.89
C PHE A 270 -9.57 19.82 -3.90
N SER A 271 -10.87 19.83 -3.56
CA SER A 271 -11.95 20.24 -4.47
C SER A 271 -11.96 19.46 -5.79
N GLU A 272 -11.57 18.19 -5.74
CA GLU A 272 -11.47 17.31 -6.91
C GLU A 272 -12.80 16.61 -7.17
N ILE A 273 -13.38 16.87 -8.35
CA ILE A 273 -14.58 16.19 -8.82
C ILE A 273 -14.14 15.14 -9.83
N PRO A 274 -14.32 13.83 -9.55
CA PRO A 274 -14.01 12.78 -10.50
C PRO A 274 -14.85 12.93 -11.77
N ASP A 275 -14.20 12.86 -12.93
CA ASP A 275 -14.94 12.86 -14.20
C ASP A 275 -15.63 11.51 -14.46
N THR A 276 -16.59 11.49 -15.38
CA THR A 276 -17.43 10.32 -15.66
C THR A 276 -16.61 9.08 -16.02
N TRP A 277 -15.54 9.26 -16.79
CA TRP A 277 -14.69 8.17 -17.25
C TRP A 277 -13.76 7.65 -16.15
N ALA A 278 -13.27 8.52 -15.26
CA ALA A 278 -12.53 8.12 -14.06
C ALA A 278 -13.42 7.25 -13.16
N ILE A 279 -14.70 7.61 -13.02
CA ILE A 279 -15.69 6.80 -12.28
C ILE A 279 -15.90 5.44 -12.95
N ILE A 280 -16.17 5.41 -14.26
CA ILE A 280 -16.39 4.17 -15.02
C ILE A 280 -15.16 3.27 -14.93
N GLY A 281 -13.98 3.81 -15.21
CA GLY A 281 -12.72 3.07 -15.15
C GLY A 281 -12.42 2.55 -13.75
N ALA A 282 -12.59 3.37 -12.71
CA ALA A 282 -12.43 2.95 -11.32
C ALA A 282 -13.39 1.80 -10.95
N MET A 283 -14.67 1.89 -11.33
CA MET A 283 -15.65 0.83 -11.08
C MET A 283 -15.24 -0.50 -11.73
N ILE A 284 -14.73 -0.46 -12.96
CA ILE A 284 -14.24 -1.65 -13.67
C ILE A 284 -13.01 -2.24 -12.96
N ILE A 285 -12.01 -1.41 -12.65
CA ILE A 285 -10.78 -1.85 -11.97
C ILE A 285 -11.12 -2.51 -10.62
N VAL A 286 -11.96 -1.84 -9.83
CA VAL A 286 -12.34 -2.29 -8.49
C VAL A 286 -13.11 -3.60 -8.54
N SER A 287 -14.09 -3.71 -9.44
CA SER A 287 -14.88 -4.93 -9.60
C SER A 287 -14.01 -6.11 -10.03
N SER A 288 -13.10 -5.90 -10.99
CA SER A 288 -12.17 -6.91 -11.46
C SER A 288 -11.15 -7.32 -10.40
N GLY A 289 -10.53 -6.36 -9.71
CA GLY A 289 -9.59 -6.60 -8.62
C GLY A 289 -10.25 -7.36 -7.46
N TYR A 290 -11.47 -6.98 -7.09
CA TYR A 290 -12.25 -7.63 -6.05
C TYR A 290 -12.59 -9.07 -6.44
N TYR A 291 -13.02 -9.30 -7.68
CA TYR A 291 -13.29 -10.63 -8.20
C TYR A 291 -12.06 -11.54 -8.16
N ILE A 292 -10.91 -11.05 -8.63
CA ILE A 292 -9.63 -11.79 -8.61
C ILE A 292 -9.26 -12.16 -7.18
N ALA A 293 -9.26 -11.19 -6.26
CA ALA A 293 -8.91 -11.41 -4.87
C ALA A 293 -9.84 -12.45 -4.22
N ARG A 294 -11.16 -12.31 -4.41
CA ARG A 294 -12.14 -13.27 -3.87
C ARG A 294 -11.91 -14.68 -4.44
N ARG A 295 -11.61 -14.79 -5.73
CA ARG A 295 -11.38 -16.09 -6.39
C ARG A 295 -10.11 -16.76 -5.88
N GLU A 296 -9.03 -16.01 -5.70
CA GLU A 296 -7.77 -16.53 -5.17
C GLU A 296 -7.96 -17.08 -3.75
N ILE A 297 -8.72 -16.36 -2.92
CA ILE A 297 -8.97 -16.79 -1.55
C ILE A 297 -9.89 -18.02 -1.50
N ALA A 298 -10.89 -18.11 -2.38
CA ALA A 298 -11.73 -19.31 -2.49
C ALA A 298 -10.90 -20.54 -2.89
N LEU A 299 -9.95 -20.39 -3.83
CA LEU A 299 -9.07 -21.47 -4.27
C LEU A 299 -8.08 -21.90 -3.18
N SER A 300 -7.50 -20.96 -2.43
CA SER A 300 -6.57 -21.28 -1.35
C SER A 300 -7.27 -22.03 -0.20
N ARG A 301 -8.53 -21.66 0.11
CA ARG A 301 -9.37 -22.40 1.06
C ARG A 301 -9.70 -23.81 0.58
N ALA A 302 -10.05 -23.98 -0.70
CA ALA A 302 -10.37 -25.29 -1.26
C ALA A 302 -9.15 -26.24 -1.20
N ARG A 303 -7.95 -25.74 -1.51
CA ARG A 303 -6.70 -26.50 -1.38
C ARG A 303 -6.43 -26.93 0.06
N LYS A 304 -6.50 -26.00 1.01
CA LYS A 304 -6.34 -26.31 2.44
C LYS A 304 -7.32 -27.36 2.96
N ARG A 305 -8.54 -27.40 2.44
CA ARG A 305 -9.54 -28.42 2.80
C ARG A 305 -9.28 -29.78 2.15
N ALA A 306 -8.62 -29.82 0.99
CA ALA A 306 -8.27 -31.07 0.31
C ALA A 306 -7.01 -31.71 0.90
N ASP A 307 -6.13 -30.92 1.52
CA ASP A 307 -4.93 -31.36 2.21
C ASP A 307 -5.20 -31.81 3.68
N GLN A 308 -6.44 -31.67 4.17
CA GLN A 308 -6.91 -32.07 5.51
C GLN A 308 -7.70 -33.37 5.42
#